data_AF-H1HLH7-F1
#
_entry.id   AF-H1HLH7-F1
#
_cell.length_a   1.000
_cell.length_b   1.000
_cell.length_c   1.000
_cell.angle_alpha   90.00
_cell.angle_beta   90.00
_cell.angle_gamma   90.00
#
_symmetry.space_group_name_H-M   'P 1'
#
loop_
_entity.id
_entity.type
_entity.pdbx_description
1 polymer ?
#
loop_
_entity_poly.entity_id
_entity_poly.type
_entity_poly.pdbx_seq_one_letter_code
_entity_poly.pdbx_strand_id
1 'polypeptide(L)'
;MVIILNTKWLPFELFMLFLQIDINHIKSRKMDKLPNDPMILFGAVNMLLRDNYHSLDELCDDMNVDRAELEKKLAAAGFKYDKAHKKFW
;
A
#
# COMPACT_ATOMS: atom_id res chain seq x y z
N MET A 1 -39.55 -27.15 -21.14
CA MET A 1 -38.40 -27.85 -20.53
C MET A 1 -37.38 -27.96 -21.64
N VAL A 2 -36.41 -27.07 -21.85
CA VAL A 2 -35.40 -26.53 -20.93
C VAL A 2 -35.06 -25.12 -21.40
N ILE A 3 -35.15 -24.15 -20.48
CA ILE A 3 -34.73 -22.77 -20.72
C ILE A 3 -33.21 -22.75 -20.48
N ILE A 4 -32.41 -22.79 -21.53
CA ILE A 4 -30.98 -22.50 -21.41
C ILE A 4 -30.88 -20.97 -21.37
N LEU A 5 -30.92 -20.39 -20.17
CA LEU A 5 -30.58 -18.99 -19.96
C LEU A 5 -29.09 -18.83 -20.26
N ASN A 6 -28.85 -18.23 -21.41
CA ASN A 6 -27.69 -17.47 -21.81
C ASN A 6 -26.97 -16.85 -20.59
N THR A 7 -25.92 -17.52 -20.12
CA THR A 7 -24.94 -16.94 -19.20
C THR A 7 -24.13 -15.94 -20.00
N LYS A 8 -24.71 -14.74 -20.20
CA LYS A 8 -23.98 -13.56 -20.63
C LYS A 8 -22.84 -13.37 -19.64
N TRP A 9 -21.67 -13.79 -20.08
CA TRP A 9 -20.35 -13.36 -19.68
C TRP A 9 -20.44 -11.98 -19.06
N LEU A 10 -20.18 -11.88 -17.76
CA LEU A 10 -20.09 -10.58 -17.12
C LEU A 10 -19.07 -9.75 -17.91
N PRO A 11 -19.38 -8.49 -18.24
CA PRO A 11 -18.46 -7.65 -18.99
C PRO A 11 -17.13 -7.55 -18.24
N PHE A 12 -16.01 -7.45 -18.97
CA PHE A 12 -14.66 -7.32 -18.40
C PHE A 12 -14.58 -6.28 -17.27
N GLU A 13 -15.40 -5.23 -17.34
CA GLU A 13 -15.59 -4.21 -16.30
C GLU A 13 -16.06 -4.78 -14.94
N LEU A 14 -16.93 -5.78 -14.92
CA LEU A 14 -17.41 -6.45 -13.70
C LEU A 14 -16.37 -7.44 -13.14
N PHE A 15 -15.56 -8.05 -14.00
CA PHE A 15 -14.41 -8.86 -13.56
C PHE A 15 -13.34 -7.98 -12.89
N MET A 16 -13.08 -6.79 -13.46
CA MET A 16 -12.22 -5.78 -12.84
C MET A 16 -12.77 -5.30 -11.50
N LEU A 17 -14.09 -5.04 -11.39
CA LEU A 17 -14.70 -4.63 -10.11
C LEU A 17 -14.58 -5.72 -9.03
N PHE A 18 -14.74 -7.00 -9.39
CA PHE A 18 -14.56 -8.13 -8.47
C PHE A 18 -13.11 -8.26 -7.99
N LEU A 19 -12.13 -8.11 -8.90
CA LEU A 19 -10.71 -8.02 -8.53
C LEU A 19 -10.37 -6.76 -7.73
N GLN A 20 -10.99 -5.62 -8.01
CA GLN A 20 -10.80 -4.39 -7.23
C GLN A 20 -11.32 -4.54 -5.80
N ILE A 21 -12.42 -5.26 -5.58
CA ILE A 21 -12.95 -5.53 -4.24
C ILE A 21 -11.97 -6.37 -3.43
N ASP A 22 -11.38 -7.43 -4.02
CA ASP A 22 -10.34 -8.24 -3.36
C ASP A 22 -9.04 -7.44 -3.10
N ILE A 23 -8.60 -6.62 -4.06
CA ILE A 23 -7.40 -5.78 -3.90
C ILE A 23 -7.60 -4.75 -2.76
N ASN A 24 -8.76 -4.10 -2.69
CA ASN A 24 -9.06 -3.13 -1.64
C ASN A 24 -9.22 -3.80 -0.26
N HIS A 25 -9.79 -5.00 -0.20
CA HIS A 25 -9.92 -5.79 1.03
C HIS A 25 -8.56 -6.29 1.56
N ILE A 26 -7.62 -6.65 0.67
CA ILE A 26 -6.22 -6.97 1.05
C ILE A 26 -5.48 -5.72 1.52
N LYS A 27 -5.71 -4.56 0.88
CA LYS A 27 -5.09 -3.28 1.24
C LYS A 27 -5.41 -2.86 2.67
N SER A 28 -6.62 -3.14 3.14
CA SER A 28 -7.11 -2.75 4.46
C SER A 28 -6.48 -3.50 5.64
N ARG A 29 -5.79 -4.63 5.42
CA ARG A 29 -5.26 -5.51 6.51
C ARG A 29 -3.76 -5.33 6.82
N LYS A 30 -3.05 -4.44 6.13
CA LYS A 30 -1.58 -4.33 6.21
C LYS A 30 -1.07 -3.15 7.05
N MET A 31 -1.95 -2.21 7.41
CA MET A 31 -1.61 -1.00 8.16
C MET A 31 -1.71 -1.18 9.69
N ASP A 32 -1.57 -2.41 10.21
CA ASP A 32 -1.77 -2.67 11.64
C ASP A 32 -0.47 -2.51 12.46
N LYS A 33 0.69 -2.38 11.80
CA LYS A 33 2.00 -2.24 12.48
C LYS A 33 2.57 -0.82 12.48
N LEU A 34 2.07 0.05 11.61
CA LEU A 34 2.55 1.43 11.49
C LEU A 34 1.48 2.39 12.00
N PRO A 35 1.87 3.45 12.73
CA PRO A 35 0.93 4.45 13.19
C PRO A 35 0.24 5.12 11.99
N ASN A 36 -1.08 5.28 12.08
CA ASN A 36 -1.86 5.93 11.03
C ASN A 36 -1.59 7.43 10.91
N ASP A 37 -1.02 8.04 11.95
CA ASP A 37 -0.66 9.46 11.93
C ASP A 37 0.59 9.70 11.06
N PRO A 38 0.51 10.56 10.04
CA PRO A 38 1.64 10.80 9.12
C PRO A 38 2.91 11.33 9.81
N MET A 39 2.76 12.09 10.90
CA MET A 39 3.89 12.68 11.63
C MET A 39 4.63 11.60 12.42
N ILE A 40 3.89 10.70 13.06
CA ILE A 40 4.46 9.57 13.79
C ILE A 40 5.02 8.52 12.81
N LEU A 41 4.33 8.27 11.71
CA LEU A 41 4.78 7.40 10.62
C LEU A 41 6.13 7.84 10.07
N PHE A 42 6.28 9.14 9.81
CA PHE A 42 7.55 9.74 9.37
C PHE A 42 8.69 9.43 10.35
N GLY A 43 8.46 9.66 11.64
CA GLY A 43 9.46 9.40 12.68
C GLY A 43 9.84 7.92 12.76
N ALA A 44 8.85 7.02 12.76
CA ALA A 44 9.07 5.58 12.79
C ALA A 44 9.88 5.10 11.58
N VAL A 45 9.49 5.52 10.37
CA VAL A 45 10.18 5.14 9.12
C VAL A 45 11.61 5.66 9.11
N ASN A 46 11.85 6.91 9.52
CA ASN A 46 13.20 7.47 9.58
C ASN A 46 14.09 6.79 10.63
N MET A 47 13.53 6.39 11.78
CA MET A 47 14.28 5.63 12.79
C MET A 47 14.64 4.23 12.27
N LEU A 48 13.69 3.53 11.65
CA LEU A 48 13.92 2.19 11.11
C LEU A 48 14.94 2.22 9.96
N LEU A 49 14.83 3.17 9.01
CA LEU A 49 15.79 3.36 7.93
C LEU A 49 17.21 3.70 8.41
N ARG A 50 17.35 4.30 9.59
CA ARG A 50 18.67 4.60 10.16
C ARG A 50 19.30 3.38 10.82
N ASP A 51 18.50 2.62 11.57
CA ASP A 51 19.02 1.61 12.50
C ASP A 51 19.03 0.20 11.90
N ASN A 52 18.05 -0.16 11.05
CA ASN A 52 17.82 -1.54 10.63
C ASN A 52 17.78 -1.80 9.11
N TYR A 53 17.58 -0.79 8.26
CA TYR A 53 17.34 -1.03 6.82
C TYR A 53 18.23 -0.18 5.92
N HIS A 54 18.67 -0.74 4.78
CA HIS A 54 19.50 -0.03 3.81
C HIS A 54 18.67 0.69 2.73
N SER A 55 17.39 0.34 2.60
CA SER A 55 16.49 0.97 1.64
C SER A 55 15.05 0.99 2.15
N LEU A 56 14.25 1.88 1.58
CA LEU A 56 12.81 1.91 1.84
C LEU A 56 12.11 0.64 1.36
N ASP A 57 12.60 0.05 0.26
CA ASP A 57 12.02 -1.17 -0.30
C ASP A 57 12.18 -2.36 0.67
N GLU A 58 13.34 -2.53 1.30
CA GLU A 58 13.56 -3.56 2.33
C GLU A 58 12.65 -3.38 3.55
N LEU A 59 12.50 -2.14 4.02
CA LEU A 59 11.56 -1.80 5.10
C LEU A 59 10.13 -2.18 4.70
N CYS A 60 9.72 -1.80 3.49
CA CYS A 60 8.39 -2.06 2.96
C CYS A 60 8.12 -3.57 2.82
N ASP A 61 9.10 -4.36 2.37
CA ASP A 61 8.97 -5.82 2.27
C ASP A 61 8.84 -6.49 3.65
N ASP A 62 9.68 -6.11 4.62
CA ASP A 62 9.67 -6.69 5.97
C ASP A 62 8.41 -6.31 6.76
N MET A 63 7.98 -5.05 6.64
CA MET A 63 6.73 -4.57 7.23
C MET A 63 5.50 -4.98 6.41
N ASN A 64 5.70 -5.54 5.21
CA ASN A 64 4.66 -5.90 4.24
C ASN A 64 3.75 -4.70 3.88
N VAL A 65 4.34 -3.52 3.71
CA VAL A 65 3.68 -2.24 3.40
C VAL A 65 3.96 -1.85 1.96
N ASP A 66 2.94 -1.34 1.27
CA ASP A 66 3.14 -0.84 -0.09
C ASP A 66 3.91 0.48 -0.08
N ARG A 67 5.07 0.48 -0.73
CA ARG A 67 5.94 1.67 -0.85
C ARG A 67 5.20 2.86 -1.43
N ALA A 68 4.41 2.68 -2.48
CA ALA A 68 3.74 3.79 -3.16
C ALA A 68 2.63 4.38 -2.27
N GLU A 69 1.94 3.55 -1.48
CA GLU A 69 0.99 4.01 -0.48
C GLU A 69 1.68 4.77 0.66
N LEU A 70 2.81 4.26 1.16
CA LEU A 70 3.60 4.92 2.19
C LEU A 70 4.10 6.31 1.73
N GLU A 71 4.70 6.36 0.54
CA GLU A 71 5.15 7.61 -0.07
C GLU A 71 3.97 8.56 -0.30
N LYS A 72 2.78 8.06 -0.72
CA LYS A 72 1.58 8.90 -0.86
C LYS A 72 1.09 9.47 0.47
N LYS A 73 1.05 8.67 1.53
CA LYS A 73 0.62 9.12 2.87
C LYS A 73 1.55 10.20 3.41
N LEU A 74 2.86 9.98 3.29
CA LEU A 74 3.87 10.94 3.72
C LEU A 74 3.87 12.19 2.82
N ALA A 75 3.71 12.04 1.51
CA ALA A 75 3.58 13.16 0.57
C ALA A 75 2.31 14.00 0.81
N ALA A 76 1.20 13.37 1.20
CA ALA A 76 -0.02 14.09 1.59
C ALA A 76 0.19 14.96 2.84
N ALA A 77 1.12 14.57 3.72
CA ALA A 77 1.57 15.37 4.86
C ALA A 77 2.70 16.36 4.53
N GLY A 78 3.18 16.37 3.28
CA GLY A 78 4.23 17.29 2.81
C GLY A 78 5.66 16.70 2.83
N PHE A 79 5.82 15.43 3.21
CA PHE A 79 7.13 14.78 3.28
C PHE A 79 7.56 14.15 1.95
N LYS A 80 8.85 14.16 1.65
CA LYS A 80 9.42 13.54 0.44
C LYS A 80 10.55 12.56 0.77
N TYR A 81 10.54 11.42 0.10
CA TYR A 81 11.61 10.43 0.22
C TYR A 81 12.85 10.83 -0.57
N ASP A 82 14.01 10.79 0.09
CA ASP A 82 15.32 10.99 -0.51
C ASP A 82 16.12 9.67 -0.50
N LYS A 83 16.29 9.10 -1.69
CA LYS A 83 17.04 7.85 -1.91
C LYS A 83 18.53 7.98 -1.58
N ALA A 84 19.13 9.15 -1.80
CA ALA A 84 20.57 9.35 -1.57
C ALA A 84 20.89 9.34 -0.07
N HIS A 85 20.03 9.96 0.73
CA HIS A 85 20.19 10.04 2.17
C HIS A 85 19.41 8.97 2.95
N LYS A 86 18.63 8.14 2.25
CA LYS A 86 17.75 7.10 2.84
C LYS A 86 16.85 7.64 3.94
N LYS A 87 16.24 8.80 3.72
CA LYS A 87 15.38 9.44 4.72
C LYS A 87 14.26 10.22 4.05
N PHE A 88 13.23 10.50 4.82
CA PHE A 88 12.19 11.43 4.45
C PHE A 88 12.53 12.84 4.96
N TRP A 89 12.21 13.87 4.17
CA TRP A 89 12.31 15.29 4.47
C TRP A 89 10.93 15.93 4.57
#